data_AF-A0A2V2YXH6-F1
#
_entry.id   AF-A0A2V2YXH6-F1
#
_cell.length_a   1.000
_cell.length_b   1.000
_cell.length_c   1.000
_cell.angle_alpha   90.00
_cell.angle_beta   90.00
_cell.angle_gamma   90.00
#
_symmetry.space_group_name_H-M   'P 1'
#
loop_
_entity.id
_entity.type
_entity.pdbx_description
1 polymer ?
#
loop_
_entity_poly.entity_id
_entity_poly.type
_entity_poly.pdbx_seq_one_letter_code
_entity_poly.pdbx_strand_id
1 'polypeptide(L)'
;MSEVNIQAYLDTHLQLTQAIAGLSEEELKWKQTEAKWSVTEVLAHLTDHNIVVSFRLRDILADTQARLPAFDQDRWVAGQHSNDGNVEDILAVFWSLVQYNGLLFARLSEQDWDKAGVNFKGETVRVRDIVRGFTNHVQHHLAQIERIRTAYRNREAAAAASSDETEASVGSSCSVAPPASAGSSCSIAPASAQGGNV
;
A
#
# COMPACT_ATOMS: atom_id res chain seq x y z
N MET A 1 -1.83 -35.55 9.83
CA MET A 1 -1.44 -34.17 10.17
C MET A 1 -0.87 -33.56 8.91
N SER A 2 -1.34 -32.39 8.45
CA SER A 2 -0.89 -31.88 7.14
C SER A 2 0.58 -31.44 7.23
N GLU A 3 1.35 -31.84 6.24
CA GLU A 3 2.72 -31.40 5.99
C GLU A 3 2.77 -29.86 5.90
N VAL A 4 3.86 -29.25 6.38
CA VAL A 4 4.09 -27.81 6.24
C VAL A 4 4.59 -27.55 4.82
N ASN A 5 3.85 -26.75 4.04
CA ASN A 5 4.28 -26.37 2.71
C ASN A 5 5.38 -25.30 2.80
N ILE A 6 6.63 -25.73 2.94
CA ILE A 6 7.81 -24.85 3.00
C ILE A 6 7.94 -24.06 1.70
N GLN A 7 7.63 -24.66 0.54
CA GLN A 7 7.74 -23.99 -0.75
C GLN A 7 6.82 -22.76 -0.82
N ALA A 8 5.59 -22.86 -0.32
CA ALA A 8 4.67 -21.73 -0.27
C ALA A 8 5.20 -20.56 0.57
N TYR A 9 5.99 -20.83 1.62
CA TYR A 9 6.69 -19.79 2.38
C TYR A 9 7.84 -19.19 1.56
N LEU A 10 8.65 -20.02 0.88
CA LEU A 10 9.77 -19.57 0.05
C LEU A 10 9.34 -18.71 -1.14
N ASP A 11 8.18 -19.03 -1.74
CA ASP A 11 7.65 -18.34 -2.92
C ASP A 11 7.09 -16.95 -2.62
N THR A 12 6.88 -16.60 -1.34
CA THR A 12 6.30 -15.31 -0.94
C THR A 12 7.08 -14.12 -1.50
N HIS A 13 8.42 -14.19 -1.53
CA HIS A 13 9.24 -13.11 -2.08
C HIS A 13 9.01 -12.93 -3.59
N LEU A 14 8.96 -14.03 -4.34
CA LEU A 14 8.72 -13.99 -5.79
C LEU A 14 7.33 -13.40 -6.08
N GLN A 15 6.31 -13.82 -5.32
CA GLN A 15 4.95 -13.31 -5.47
C GLN A 15 4.87 -11.81 -5.21
N LEU A 16 5.53 -11.30 -4.15
CA LEU A 16 5.56 -9.87 -3.86
C LEU A 16 6.28 -9.07 -4.95
N THR A 17 7.41 -9.58 -5.43
CA THR A 17 8.17 -8.94 -6.52
C THR A 17 7.32 -8.86 -7.80
N GLN A 18 6.60 -9.92 -8.13
CA GLN A 18 5.69 -9.95 -9.28
C GLN A 18 4.50 -8.99 -9.11
N ALA A 19 3.94 -8.89 -7.89
CA ALA A 19 2.79 -8.04 -7.60
C ALA A 19 3.08 -6.55 -7.79
N ILE A 20 4.33 -6.13 -7.61
CA ILE A 20 4.76 -4.73 -7.77
C ILE A 20 5.48 -4.46 -9.09
N ALA A 21 5.68 -5.48 -9.92
CA ALA A 21 6.40 -5.32 -11.18
C ALA A 21 5.73 -4.28 -12.09
N GLY A 22 6.52 -3.30 -12.54
CA GLY A 22 6.07 -2.24 -13.44
C GLY A 22 5.34 -1.07 -12.76
N LEU A 23 5.24 -1.06 -11.42
CA LEU A 23 4.74 0.12 -10.70
C LEU A 23 5.79 1.23 -10.70
N SER A 24 5.33 2.46 -10.94
CA SER A 24 6.14 3.66 -10.74
C SER A 24 6.38 3.95 -9.25
N GLU A 25 7.36 4.82 -8.96
CA GLU A 25 7.61 5.28 -7.59
C GLU A 25 6.39 5.99 -6.98
N GLU A 26 5.65 6.77 -7.78
CA GLU A 26 4.41 7.40 -7.35
C GLU A 26 3.38 6.34 -6.94
N GLU A 27 3.15 5.32 -7.78
CA GLU A 27 2.22 4.22 -7.47
C GLU A 27 2.59 3.45 -6.20
N LEU A 28 3.88 3.20 -6.00
CA LEU A 28 4.39 2.47 -4.83
C LEU A 28 4.11 3.24 -3.53
N LYS A 29 4.27 4.57 -3.56
CA LYS A 29 4.15 5.46 -2.40
C LYS A 29 2.74 6.04 -2.24
N TRP A 30 1.87 5.90 -3.24
CA TRP A 30 0.53 6.45 -3.21
C TRP A 30 -0.34 5.82 -2.10
N LYS A 31 -1.08 6.68 -1.41
CA LYS A 31 -2.05 6.31 -0.37
C LYS A 31 -3.43 6.77 -0.80
N GLN A 32 -4.40 5.86 -0.72
CA GLN A 32 -5.79 6.20 -1.04
C GLN A 32 -6.35 7.27 -0.09
N THR A 33 -5.98 7.20 1.18
CA THR A 33 -6.19 8.23 2.20
C THR A 33 -5.03 8.18 3.19
N GLU A 34 -4.85 9.21 4.01
CA GLU A 34 -3.82 9.24 5.07
C GLU A 34 -3.85 8.01 6.00
N ALA A 35 -5.04 7.47 6.26
CA ALA A 35 -5.26 6.31 7.13
C ALA A 35 -5.05 4.95 6.44
N LYS A 36 -4.88 4.91 5.11
CA LYS A 36 -4.68 3.67 4.35
C LYS A 36 -3.21 3.52 4.00
N TRP A 37 -2.74 2.28 3.98
CA TRP A 37 -1.35 1.98 3.64
C TRP A 37 -1.09 2.09 2.13
N SER A 38 0.08 2.59 1.77
CA SER A 38 0.67 2.46 0.43
C SER A 38 1.16 1.03 0.16
N VAL A 39 1.60 0.75 -1.06
CA VAL A 39 2.25 -0.53 -1.39
C VAL A 39 3.57 -0.67 -0.62
N THR A 40 4.37 0.39 -0.56
CA THR A 40 5.64 0.41 0.21
C THR A 40 5.41 0.14 1.71
N GLU A 41 4.38 0.75 2.31
CA GLU A 41 4.02 0.52 3.72
C GLU A 41 3.57 -0.94 3.96
N VAL A 42 2.84 -1.55 3.02
CA VAL A 42 2.47 -2.98 3.09
C VAL A 42 3.70 -3.88 3.05
N LEU A 43 4.67 -3.59 2.17
CA LEU A 43 5.90 -4.38 2.05
C LEU A 43 6.81 -4.25 3.28
N ALA A 44 6.91 -3.05 3.84
CA ALA A 44 7.61 -2.82 5.11
C ALA A 44 6.98 -3.64 6.25
N HIS A 45 5.65 -3.56 6.40
CA HIS A 45 4.91 -4.35 7.38
C HIS A 45 5.13 -5.86 7.24
N LEU A 46 5.11 -6.40 6.02
CA LEU A 46 5.38 -7.81 5.79
C LEU A 46 6.81 -8.21 6.22
N THR A 47 7.77 -7.32 6.02
CA THR A 47 9.16 -7.51 6.45
C THR A 47 9.26 -7.52 7.97
N ASP A 48 8.65 -6.57 8.66
CA ASP A 48 8.63 -6.53 10.13
C ASP A 48 7.87 -7.70 10.74
N HIS A 49 6.75 -8.09 10.15
CA HIS A 49 6.02 -9.27 10.58
C HIS A 49 6.91 -10.51 10.45
N ASN A 50 7.73 -10.61 9.39
CA ASN A 50 8.69 -11.71 9.25
C ASN A 50 9.80 -11.65 10.31
N ILE A 51 10.26 -10.47 10.75
CA ILE A 51 11.17 -10.34 11.89
C ILE A 51 10.51 -10.91 13.16
N VAL A 52 9.26 -10.55 13.43
CA VAL A 52 8.50 -11.05 14.58
C VAL A 52 8.30 -12.56 14.51
N VAL A 53 7.89 -13.08 13.35
CA VAL A 53 7.76 -14.53 13.11
C VAL A 53 9.10 -15.22 13.31
N SER A 54 10.17 -14.63 12.78
CA SER A 54 11.52 -15.16 12.92
C SER A 54 11.88 -15.32 14.39
N PHE A 55 11.70 -14.28 15.20
CA PHE A 55 11.91 -14.33 16.65
C PHE A 55 11.08 -15.45 17.31
N ARG A 56 9.76 -15.47 17.08
CA ARG A 56 8.84 -16.45 17.70
C ARG A 56 9.22 -17.89 17.39
N LEU A 57 9.66 -18.17 16.16
CA LEU A 57 10.11 -19.51 15.77
C LEU A 57 11.29 -19.96 16.64
N ARG A 58 12.31 -19.11 16.85
CA ARG A 58 13.49 -19.47 17.67
C ARG A 58 13.12 -19.61 19.14
N ASP A 59 12.25 -18.73 19.64
CA ASP A 59 11.80 -18.74 21.03
C ASP A 59 11.06 -20.04 21.37
N ILE A 60 10.14 -20.48 20.50
CA ILE A 60 9.46 -21.78 20.65
C ILE A 60 10.45 -22.94 20.53
N LEU A 61 11.35 -22.92 19.54
CA LEU A 61 12.31 -24.00 19.34
C LEU A 61 13.28 -24.16 20.52
N ALA A 62 13.54 -23.07 21.24
CA ALA A 62 14.38 -23.04 22.44
C ALA A 62 13.62 -23.44 23.73
N ASP A 63 12.34 -23.83 23.63
CA ASP A 63 11.49 -24.23 24.76
C ASP A 63 11.41 -23.16 25.87
N THR A 64 11.48 -21.88 25.50
CA THR A 64 11.36 -20.80 26.49
C THR A 64 9.94 -20.76 27.06
N GLN A 65 9.81 -20.18 28.25
CA GLN A 65 8.53 -19.96 28.92
C GLN A 65 7.98 -18.54 28.66
N ALA A 66 8.57 -17.83 27.71
CA ALA A 66 8.16 -16.47 27.39
C ALA A 66 6.79 -16.48 26.69
N ARG A 67 5.93 -15.53 27.07
CA ARG A 67 4.70 -15.30 26.32
C ARG A 67 5.04 -14.52 25.06
N LEU A 68 4.69 -15.05 23.90
CA LEU A 68 5.02 -14.44 22.62
C LEU A 68 4.29 -13.09 22.51
N PRO A 69 5.02 -11.97 22.39
CA PRO A 69 4.42 -10.64 22.46
C PRO A 69 3.56 -10.35 21.23
N ALA A 70 2.52 -9.53 21.41
CA ALA A 70 1.88 -8.82 20.32
C ALA A 70 2.73 -7.62 19.90
N PHE A 71 2.49 -7.12 18.69
CA PHE A 71 2.97 -5.82 18.26
C PHE A 71 1.79 -5.05 17.65
N ASP A 72 1.86 -3.73 17.76
CA ASP A 72 0.87 -2.82 17.19
C ASP A 72 1.29 -2.47 15.76
N GLN A 73 0.76 -3.22 14.78
CA GLN A 73 1.14 -3.09 13.38
C GLN A 73 0.88 -1.68 12.83
N ASP A 74 -0.23 -1.04 13.22
CA ASP A 74 -0.60 0.27 12.69
C ASP A 74 0.36 1.34 13.22
N ARG A 75 0.73 1.25 14.50
CA ARG A 75 1.74 2.15 15.08
C ARG A 75 3.13 1.92 14.53
N TRP A 76 3.50 0.67 14.23
CA TRP A 76 4.79 0.35 13.60
C TRP A 76 4.87 0.97 12.21
N VAL A 77 3.90 0.70 11.35
CA VAL A 77 3.84 1.29 10.00
C VAL A 77 3.86 2.82 10.06
N ALA A 78 3.04 3.43 10.92
CA ALA A 78 2.98 4.89 11.04
C ALA A 78 4.30 5.53 11.54
N GLY A 79 5.10 4.79 12.32
CA GLY A 79 6.33 5.31 12.93
C GLY A 79 7.61 5.09 12.10
N GLN A 80 7.53 4.36 11.00
CA GLN A 80 8.72 3.95 10.22
C GLN A 80 9.02 4.85 9.02
N HIS A 81 8.06 5.66 8.58
CA HIS A 81 8.22 6.53 7.42
C HIS A 81 8.68 5.78 6.17
N SER A 82 8.16 4.57 5.93
CA SER A 82 8.68 3.65 4.91
C SER A 82 8.63 4.21 3.48
N ASN A 83 7.74 5.17 3.21
CA ASN A 83 7.67 5.87 1.91
C ASN A 83 8.89 6.79 1.65
N ASP A 84 9.67 7.12 2.67
CA ASP A 84 10.94 7.87 2.52
C ASP A 84 12.09 6.95 2.10
N GLY A 85 11.90 5.63 2.18
CA GLY A 85 12.86 4.61 1.78
C GLY A 85 12.65 4.06 0.38
N ASN A 86 13.41 3.01 0.06
CA ASN A 86 13.35 2.33 -1.22
C ASN A 86 12.76 0.91 -1.11
N VAL A 87 11.92 0.53 -2.09
CA VAL A 87 11.20 -0.74 -2.05
C VAL A 87 12.12 -1.95 -2.28
N GLU A 88 13.16 -1.80 -3.09
CA GLU A 88 14.12 -2.86 -3.34
C GLU A 88 14.91 -3.22 -2.07
N ASP A 89 15.22 -2.24 -1.22
CA ASP A 89 15.90 -2.49 0.06
C ASP A 89 15.00 -3.30 1.00
N ILE A 90 13.72 -2.93 1.09
CA ILE A 90 12.71 -3.65 1.89
C ILE A 90 12.60 -5.11 1.41
N LEU A 91 12.47 -5.31 0.09
CA LEU A 91 12.37 -6.65 -0.49
C LEU A 91 13.65 -7.47 -0.31
N ALA A 92 14.83 -6.85 -0.36
CA ALA A 92 16.10 -7.54 -0.11
C ALA A 92 16.18 -8.06 1.34
N VAL A 93 15.72 -7.30 2.32
CA VAL A 93 15.61 -7.74 3.72
C VAL A 93 14.58 -8.86 3.86
N PHE A 94 13.39 -8.69 3.27
CA PHE A 94 12.34 -9.71 3.27
C PHE A 94 12.85 -11.03 2.70
N TRP A 95 13.53 -10.99 1.55
CA TRP A 95 14.13 -12.15 0.91
C TRP A 95 15.14 -12.84 1.83
N SER A 96 16.03 -12.05 2.44
CA SER A 96 17.06 -12.57 3.36
C SER A 96 16.44 -13.31 4.55
N LEU A 97 15.36 -12.78 5.13
CA LEU A 97 14.61 -13.42 6.21
C LEU A 97 13.93 -14.71 5.73
N VAL A 98 13.29 -14.68 4.55
CA VAL A 98 12.66 -15.87 3.95
C VAL A 98 13.68 -16.98 3.72
N GLN A 99 14.83 -16.66 3.13
CA GLN A 99 15.89 -17.64 2.86
C GLN A 99 16.47 -18.21 4.14
N TYR A 100 16.81 -17.35 5.10
CA TYR A 100 17.39 -17.80 6.36
C TYR A 100 16.42 -18.67 7.17
N ASN A 101 15.13 -18.33 7.18
CA ASN A 101 14.09 -19.18 7.77
C ASN A 101 13.89 -20.48 7.00
N GLY A 102 13.95 -20.46 5.67
CA GLY A 102 13.92 -21.67 4.84
C GLY A 102 15.02 -22.66 5.20
N LEU A 103 16.25 -22.17 5.40
CA LEU A 103 17.37 -22.99 5.85
C LEU A 103 17.11 -23.57 7.26
N LEU A 104 16.50 -22.80 8.16
CA LEU A 104 16.07 -23.32 9.47
C LEU A 104 15.07 -24.46 9.31
N PHE A 105 14.03 -24.27 8.50
CA PHE A 105 12.96 -25.26 8.28
C PHE A 105 13.50 -26.58 7.75
N ALA A 106 14.47 -26.54 6.83
CA ALA A 106 15.12 -27.74 6.29
C ALA A 106 15.89 -28.57 7.33
N ARG A 107 16.18 -28.01 8.52
CA ARG A 107 16.89 -28.68 9.61
C ARG A 107 15.96 -29.18 10.73
N LEU A 108 14.67 -28.81 10.71
CA LEU A 108 13.74 -29.17 11.78
C LEU A 108 13.29 -30.63 11.64
N SER A 109 13.24 -31.34 12.76
CA SER A 109 12.59 -32.65 12.84
C SER A 109 11.05 -32.50 12.88
N GLU A 110 10.32 -33.59 12.64
CA GLU A 110 8.85 -33.61 12.82
C GLU A 110 8.42 -33.19 14.23
N GLN A 111 9.22 -33.51 15.26
CA GLN A 111 8.94 -33.12 16.65
C GLN A 111 9.12 -31.62 16.87
N ASP A 112 10.12 -31.01 16.22
CA ASP A 112 10.35 -29.56 16.30
C ASP A 112 9.19 -28.77 15.69
N TRP A 113 8.59 -29.27 14.62
CA TRP A 113 7.39 -28.68 14.01
C TRP A 113 6.17 -28.68 14.95
N ASP A 114 6.15 -29.56 15.94
CA ASP A 114 5.10 -29.68 16.96
C ASP A 114 5.40 -28.97 18.27
N LYS A 115 6.60 -28.41 18.44
CA LYS A 115 6.88 -27.51 19.55
C LYS A 115 5.93 -26.32 19.52
N ALA A 116 5.56 -25.86 20.71
CA ALA A 116 4.56 -24.82 20.88
C ALA A 116 4.96 -23.81 21.95
N GLY A 117 4.50 -22.57 21.76
CA GLY A 117 4.52 -21.52 22.76
C GLY A 117 3.13 -20.99 23.02
N VAL A 118 3.03 -20.03 23.94
CA VAL A 118 1.77 -19.35 24.28
C VAL A 118 1.81 -17.92 23.76
N ASN A 119 0.82 -17.54 22.96
CA ASN A 119 0.75 -16.19 22.41
C ASN A 119 0.22 -15.16 23.44
N PHE A 120 0.23 -13.88 23.06
CA PHE A 120 -0.29 -12.78 23.88
C PHE A 120 -1.78 -12.89 24.26
N LYS A 121 -2.55 -13.79 23.64
CA LYS A 121 -3.94 -14.10 23.98
C LYS A 121 -4.08 -15.29 24.93
N GLY A 122 -2.99 -16.01 25.21
CA GLY A 122 -3.01 -17.22 26.03
C GLY A 122 -3.28 -18.49 25.22
N GLU A 123 -3.26 -18.40 23.90
CA GLU A 123 -3.52 -19.52 22.99
C GLU A 123 -2.20 -20.24 22.67
N THR A 124 -2.27 -21.57 22.61
CA THR A 124 -1.16 -22.40 22.16
C THR A 124 -0.96 -22.24 20.66
N VAL A 125 0.26 -21.93 20.23
CA VAL A 125 0.64 -21.82 18.82
C VAL A 125 1.87 -22.68 18.55
N ARG A 126 1.80 -23.54 17.52
CA ARG A 126 2.93 -24.39 17.11
C ARG A 126 3.78 -23.71 16.06
N VAL A 127 5.02 -24.19 15.89
CA VAL A 127 5.92 -23.78 14.79
C VAL A 127 5.20 -23.91 13.43
N ARG A 128 4.54 -25.05 13.17
CA ARG A 128 3.78 -25.28 11.93
C ARG A 128 2.65 -24.28 11.70
N ASP A 129 1.98 -23.83 12.76
CA ASP A 129 0.87 -22.89 12.68
C ASP A 129 1.35 -21.48 12.38
N ILE A 130 2.50 -21.10 12.96
CA ILE A 130 3.13 -19.80 12.71
C ILE A 130 3.57 -19.69 11.25
N VAL A 131 4.24 -20.70 10.71
CA VAL A 131 4.70 -20.66 9.30
C VAL A 131 3.51 -20.58 8.35
N ARG A 132 2.48 -21.40 8.57
CA ARG A 132 1.24 -21.36 7.78
C ARG A 132 0.53 -20.01 7.90
N GLY A 133 0.43 -19.50 9.12
CA GLY A 133 -0.20 -18.20 9.42
C GLY A 133 0.50 -17.07 8.69
N PHE A 134 1.83 -17.05 8.69
CA PHE A 134 2.60 -16.06 7.95
C PHE A 134 2.41 -16.16 6.44
N THR A 135 2.48 -17.36 5.85
CA THR A 135 2.25 -17.54 4.42
C THR A 135 0.85 -17.05 4.01
N ASN A 136 -0.18 -17.39 4.79
CA ASN A 136 -1.53 -16.90 4.56
C ASN A 136 -1.61 -15.38 4.72
N HIS A 137 -0.94 -14.81 5.72
CA HIS A 137 -0.87 -13.36 5.95
C HIS A 137 -0.29 -12.62 4.74
N VAL A 138 0.76 -13.15 4.11
CA VAL A 138 1.30 -12.61 2.86
C VAL A 138 0.24 -12.64 1.75
N GLN A 139 -0.54 -13.73 1.60
CA GLN A 139 -1.61 -13.79 0.59
C GLN A 139 -2.68 -12.72 0.79
N HIS A 140 -3.07 -12.44 2.04
CA HIS A 140 -4.01 -11.34 2.34
C HIS A 140 -3.45 -9.98 1.91
N HIS A 141 -2.15 -9.76 2.10
CA HIS A 141 -1.49 -8.51 1.71
C HIS A 141 -1.20 -8.41 0.21
N LEU A 142 -0.98 -9.52 -0.51
CA LEU A 142 -0.98 -9.53 -1.98
C LEU A 142 -2.33 -9.04 -2.53
N ALA A 143 -3.43 -9.51 -1.96
CA ALA A 143 -4.77 -9.01 -2.31
C ALA A 143 -4.98 -7.54 -1.90
N GLN A 144 -4.27 -7.04 -0.89
CA GLN A 144 -4.27 -5.60 -0.56
C GLN A 144 -3.51 -4.78 -1.59
N ILE A 145 -2.32 -5.22 -2.01
CA ILE A 145 -1.52 -4.56 -3.04
C ILE A 145 -2.34 -4.44 -4.33
N GLU A 146 -3.01 -5.50 -4.76
CA GLU A 146 -3.83 -5.45 -5.98
C GLU A 146 -5.01 -4.47 -5.87
N ARG A 147 -5.64 -4.37 -4.69
CA ARG A 147 -6.68 -3.36 -4.45
C ARG A 147 -6.14 -1.93 -4.51
N ILE A 148 -4.94 -1.69 -3.98
CA ILE A 148 -4.29 -0.38 -4.05
C ILE A 148 -4.00 -0.01 -5.52
N ARG A 149 -3.43 -0.94 -6.29
CA ARG A 149 -3.14 -0.75 -7.72
C ARG A 149 -4.40 -0.42 -8.52
N THR A 150 -5.48 -1.18 -8.30
CA THR A 150 -6.76 -0.94 -8.95
C THR A 150 -7.32 0.45 -8.60
N ALA A 151 -7.24 0.83 -7.32
CA ALA A 151 -7.71 2.14 -6.87
C ALA A 151 -6.91 3.29 -7.49
N TYR A 152 -5.58 3.16 -7.59
CA TYR A 152 -4.73 4.14 -8.26
C TYR A 152 -5.11 4.30 -9.73
N ARG A 153 -5.21 3.20 -10.47
CA ARG A 153 -5.59 3.21 -11.90
C ARG A 153 -6.95 3.87 -12.14
N ASN A 154 -7.91 3.62 -11.25
CA ASN A 154 -9.23 4.24 -11.35
C ASN A 154 -9.18 5.76 -11.10
N ARG A 155 -8.33 6.22 -10.17
CA ARG A 155 -8.08 7.66 -9.95
C ARG A 155 -7.50 8.31 -11.21
N GLU A 156 -6.48 7.71 -11.81
CA GLU A 156 -5.82 8.25 -13.00
C GLU A 156 -6.78 8.30 -14.21
N ALA A 157 -7.58 7.25 -14.41
CA ALA A 157 -8.60 7.23 -15.45
C ALA A 157 -9.68 8.31 -15.24
N ALA A 158 -10.11 8.53 -13.99
CA ALA A 158 -11.07 9.58 -13.67
C ALA A 158 -10.49 10.99 -13.87
N ALA A 159 -9.21 11.19 -13.52
CA ALA A 159 -8.51 12.45 -13.75
C ALA A 159 -8.41 12.77 -15.26
N ALA A 160 -8.02 11.79 -16.08
CA ALA A 160 -7.92 11.95 -17.53
C ALA A 160 -9.28 12.27 -18.19
N ALA A 161 -10.37 11.64 -17.75
CA ALA A 161 -11.71 11.94 -18.26
C ALA A 161 -12.15 13.38 -17.92
N SER A 162 -11.80 13.89 -16.73
CA SER A 162 -12.15 15.26 -16.32
C SER A 162 -11.37 16.35 -17.07
N SER A 163 -10.13 16.07 -17.50
CA SER A 163 -9.35 17.01 -18.31
C SER A 163 -9.88 17.14 -19.74
N ASP A 164 -10.36 16.05 -20.34
CA ASP A 164 -10.95 16.06 -21.69
C ASP A 164 -12.26 16.87 -21.76
N GLU A 165 -13.12 16.79 -20.72
CA GLU A 165 -14.34 17.59 -20.64
C GLU A 165 -14.06 19.09 -20.47
N THR A 166 -12.98 19.44 -19.77
CA THR A 166 -12.58 20.84 -19.56
C THR A 166 -12.02 21.46 -20.84
N GLU A 167 -11.22 20.74 -21.63
CA GLU A 167 -10.74 21.24 -22.93
C GLU A 167 -11.87 21.37 -23.96
N ALA A 168 -12.84 20.44 -23.97
CA ALA A 168 -14.00 20.51 -24.84
C ALA A 168 -14.91 21.72 -24.56
N SER A 169 -14.99 22.18 -23.30
CA SER A 169 -15.81 23.35 -22.95
C SER A 169 -15.15 24.68 -23.31
N VAL A 170 -13.81 24.74 -23.36
CA VAL A 170 -13.06 25.97 -23.71
C VAL A 170 -13.04 26.22 -25.22
N GLY A 171 -13.15 25.17 -26.05
CA GLY A 171 -13.19 25.26 -27.51
C GLY A 171 -14.51 25.78 -28.12
N SER A 172 -15.57 25.95 -27.32
CA SER A 172 -16.93 26.30 -27.81
C SER A 172 -17.35 27.74 -27.50
N SER A 173 -16.40 28.67 -27.42
CA SER A 173 -16.69 30.11 -27.36
C SER A 173 -15.93 30.89 -28.43
N CYS A 174 -16.22 30.58 -29.70
CA CYS A 174 -15.94 31.46 -30.82
C CYS A 174 -17.27 31.87 -31.44
N SER A 175 -17.97 32.81 -30.80
CA SER A 175 -19.21 33.38 -31.33
C SER A 175 -18.84 34.41 -32.39
N VAL A 176 -19.13 34.07 -33.65
CA VAL A 176 -19.00 34.95 -34.81
C VAL A 176 -20.00 36.10 -34.67
N ALA A 177 -19.51 37.32 -34.42
CA ALA A 177 -20.33 38.52 -34.44
C ALA A 177 -20.74 38.88 -35.89
N PRO A 178 -22.01 39.23 -36.16
CA PRO A 178 -22.43 39.69 -37.49
C PRO A 178 -22.11 41.19 -37.70
N PRO A 179 -22.03 41.67 -38.95
CA PRO A 179 -21.68 43.05 -39.23
C PRO A 179 -22.88 43.99 -38.98
N ALA A 180 -22.63 45.12 -38.31
CA ALA A 180 -23.61 46.18 -38.08
C ALA A 180 -23.69 47.13 -39.29
N SER A 181 -24.89 47.38 -39.80
CA SER A 181 -25.21 48.40 -40.79
C SER A 181 -25.86 49.63 -40.15
N ALA A 182 -25.61 50.78 -40.79
CA ALA A 182 -25.88 52.14 -40.34
C ALA A 182 -27.36 52.56 -40.38
N GLY A 183 -27.74 53.54 -39.54
CA GLY A 183 -29.03 54.25 -39.66
C GLY A 183 -29.35 55.27 -38.54
N SER A 184 -28.82 56.49 -38.68
CA SER A 184 -29.31 57.82 -38.28
C SER A 184 -30.16 58.10 -37.01
N SER A 185 -29.54 58.88 -36.11
CA SER A 185 -29.93 60.22 -35.59
C SER A 185 -31.32 60.49 -34.96
N CYS A 186 -31.34 61.00 -33.71
CA CYS A 186 -31.71 62.42 -33.41
C CYS A 186 -31.50 62.83 -31.91
N SER A 187 -30.76 63.95 -31.72
CA SER A 187 -30.85 65.06 -30.72
C SER A 187 -30.80 64.79 -29.18
N ILE A 188 -29.73 65.20 -28.47
CA ILE A 188 -29.45 66.51 -27.77
C ILE A 188 -30.30 66.67 -26.48
N ALA A 189 -29.80 66.41 -25.25
CA ALA A 189 -28.87 67.16 -24.35
C ALA A 189 -29.63 67.84 -23.18
N PRO A 190 -28.99 68.39 -22.12
CA PRO A 190 -27.97 67.85 -21.22
C PRO A 190 -28.28 68.11 -19.72
N ALA A 191 -27.33 67.76 -18.85
CA ALA A 191 -26.84 68.54 -17.69
C ALA A 191 -26.86 67.85 -16.31
N SER A 192 -25.63 67.68 -15.76
CA SER A 192 -25.21 68.01 -14.38
C SER A 192 -25.74 67.12 -13.23
N ALA A 193 -25.01 66.75 -12.18
CA ALA A 193 -23.67 67.05 -11.69
C ALA A 193 -23.22 65.98 -10.65
N GLN A 194 -21.89 65.86 -10.52
CA GLN A 194 -21.04 65.76 -9.32
C GLN A 194 -21.40 64.93 -8.07
N GLY A 195 -20.34 64.26 -7.57
CA GLY A 195 -20.10 63.86 -6.18
C GLY A 195 -20.06 62.33 -6.03
N GLY A 196 -18.99 61.62 -5.68
CA GLY A 196 -17.76 61.96 -4.93
C GLY A 196 -17.66 61.01 -3.73
N ASN A 197 -16.58 60.21 -3.64
CA ASN A 197 -15.89 59.64 -2.45
C ASN A 197 -16.73 58.99 -1.31
N VAL A 198 -16.41 57.84 -0.69
CA VAL A 198 -15.16 57.15 -0.32
C VAL A 198 -15.49 55.66 -0.17
#